data_AF-X0YME4-F1
#
_entry.id   AF-X0YME4-F1
#
_cell.length_a   1.000
_cell.length_b   1.000
_cell.length_c   1.000
_cell.angle_alpha   90.00
_cell.angle_beta   90.00
_cell.angle_gamma   90.00
#
_symmetry.space_group_name_H-M   'P 1'
#
loop_
_entity.id
_entity.type
_entity.pdbx_description
1 polymer ?
#
loop_
_entity_poly.entity_id
_entity_poly.type
_entity_poly.pdbx_seq_one_letter_code
_entity_poly.pdbx_strand_id
1 'polypeptide(L)'
;QINLMVGFPGETEEDLEETINFIKRNRENIDRTNSVNTCNALFSSDLMNHKENYGIILSDKPKLLEVSWYTADGNCDKMRKDRVHKVVLALHELEIPIGQTNLFVVPS
;
A
#
# COMPACT_ATOMS: atom_id res chain seq x y z
N GLN A 1 -0.11 16.72 6.83
CA GLN A 1 -0.04 15.26 7.14
C GLN A 1 -0.88 14.47 6.14
N ILE A 2 -0.45 13.27 5.73
CA ILE A 2 -1.17 12.39 4.79
C ILE A 2 -1.17 10.93 5.22
N ASN A 3 -2.11 10.12 4.71
CA ASN A 3 -2.10 8.66 4.80
C ASN A 3 -1.91 8.08 3.41
N LEU A 4 -1.07 7.04 3.30
CA LEU A 4 -0.79 6.36 2.04
C LEU A 4 -1.19 4.90 2.15
N MET A 5 -1.97 4.45 1.17
CA MET A 5 -2.33 3.05 0.96
C MET A 5 -1.80 2.65 -0.40
N VAL A 6 -1.07 1.53 -0.46
CA VAL A 6 -0.40 1.07 -1.68
C VAL A 6 -0.84 -0.34 -2.02
N GLY A 7 -1.05 -0.60 -3.31
CA GLY A 7 -1.44 -1.90 -3.82
C GLY A 7 -2.94 -2.09 -3.87
N PHE A 8 -3.71 -1.06 -4.21
CA PHE A 8 -5.13 -1.23 -4.51
C PHE A 8 -5.31 -2.18 -5.72
N PRO A 9 -6.39 -2.98 -5.82
CA PRO A 9 -6.64 -3.80 -7.01
C PRO A 9 -6.62 -2.97 -8.29
N GLY A 10 -5.89 -3.44 -9.30
CA GLY A 10 -5.66 -2.71 -10.56
C GLY A 10 -4.57 -1.63 -10.51
N GLU A 11 -3.96 -1.34 -9.34
CA GLU A 11 -2.84 -0.39 -9.26
C GLU A 11 -1.64 -0.90 -10.07
N THR A 12 -1.18 -0.09 -11.01
CA THR A 12 -0.04 -0.35 -11.88
C THR A 12 1.27 0.20 -11.29
N GLU A 13 2.39 -0.06 -11.95
CA GLU A 13 3.65 0.60 -11.60
C GLU A 13 3.62 2.11 -11.95
N GLU A 14 2.90 2.50 -13.00
CA GLU A 14 2.72 3.91 -13.38
C GLU A 14 1.96 4.67 -12.27
N ASP A 15 0.89 4.10 -11.71
CA ASP A 15 0.15 4.68 -10.57
C ASP A 15 1.03 4.84 -9.32
N LEU A 16 1.92 3.86 -9.08
CA LEU A 16 2.88 3.93 -7.99
C LEU A 16 3.89 5.06 -8.20
N GLU A 17 4.41 5.21 -9.42
CA GLU A 17 5.29 6.32 -9.79
C GLU A 17 4.58 7.67 -9.67
N GLU A 18 3.31 7.76 -10.06
CA GLU A 18 2.49 8.96 -9.86
C GLU A 18 2.36 9.31 -8.38
N THR A 19 2.17 8.32 -7.52
CA THR A 19 2.13 8.49 -6.06
C THR A 19 3.45 9.03 -5.52
N ILE A 20 4.59 8.45 -5.94
CA ILE A 20 5.92 8.93 -5.54
C ILE A 20 6.16 10.36 -6.05
N ASN A 21 5.77 10.65 -7.30
CA ASN A 21 5.89 11.96 -7.89
C ASN A 21 5.00 12.99 -7.19
N PHE A 22 3.80 12.60 -6.75
CA PHE A 22 2.94 13.44 -5.92
C PHE A 22 3.65 13.84 -4.62
N ILE A 23 4.27 12.89 -3.92
CA ILE A 23 5.01 13.15 -2.68
C ILE A 23 6.16 14.13 -2.95
N LYS A 24 6.96 13.88 -4.00
CA LYS A 24 8.09 14.74 -4.39
C LYS A 24 7.64 16.16 -4.71
N ARG A 25 6.61 16.33 -5.55
CA ARG A 25 6.08 17.64 -5.95
C ARG A 25 5.49 18.43 -4.80
N ASN A 26 4.98 17.74 -3.76
CA ASN A 26 4.32 18.36 -2.62
C ASN A 26 5.16 18.34 -1.35
N ARG A 27 6.47 18.07 -1.45
CA ARG A 27 7.37 17.90 -0.30
C ARG A 27 7.27 19.03 0.72
N GLU A 28 7.18 20.27 0.27
CA GLU A 28 7.11 21.46 1.14
C GLU A 28 5.77 21.55 1.92
N ASN A 29 4.73 20.86 1.46
CA ASN A 29 3.40 20.84 2.06
C ASN A 29 3.12 19.58 2.90
N ILE A 30 4.08 18.65 2.99
CA ILE A 30 3.94 17.39 3.72
C ILE A 30 4.90 17.39 4.91
N ASP A 31 4.37 17.67 6.10
CA ASP A 31 5.17 17.67 7.33
C ASP A 31 5.62 16.25 7.72
N ARG A 32 4.74 15.26 7.53
CA ARG A 32 4.92 13.84 7.83
C ARG A 32 3.82 13.00 7.21
N THR A 33 4.05 11.70 7.13
CA THR A 33 2.96 10.72 6.95
C THR A 33 2.45 10.25 8.30
N ASN A 34 1.14 10.03 8.38
CA ASN A 34 0.51 9.40 9.53
C ASN A 34 0.63 7.88 9.41
N SER A 35 0.35 7.36 8.21
CA SER A 35 0.54 5.95 7.90
C SER A 35 0.96 5.72 6.45
N VAL A 36 1.72 4.65 6.22
CA VAL A 36 2.06 4.10 4.91
C VAL A 36 1.89 2.59 4.98
N ASN A 37 0.83 2.08 4.37
CA ASN A 37 0.39 0.69 4.53
C ASN A 37 0.11 0.01 3.20
N THR A 38 0.23 -1.31 3.17
CA THR A 38 -0.37 -2.12 2.10
C THR A 38 -1.90 -2.01 2.14
N CYS A 39 -2.54 -2.08 0.98
CA CYS A 39 -3.99 -2.22 0.88
C CYS A 39 -4.41 -3.59 1.45
N ASN A 40 -5.02 -3.61 2.63
CA ASN A 40 -5.57 -4.82 3.25
C ASN A 40 -7.09 -4.83 3.05
N ALA A 41 -7.65 -5.99 2.71
CA ALA A 41 -9.09 -6.16 2.58
C ALA A 41 -9.69 -6.49 3.94
N LEU A 42 -9.86 -5.48 4.80
CA LEU A 42 -10.36 -5.67 6.17
C LEU A 42 -11.76 -6.28 6.19
N PHE A 43 -12.08 -7.08 7.20
CA PHE A 43 -13.45 -7.56 7.39
C PHE A 43 -14.43 -6.40 7.48
N SER A 44 -15.56 -6.51 6.76
CA SER A 44 -16.58 -5.45 6.60
C SER A 44 -16.17 -4.24 5.76
N SER A 45 -14.96 -4.19 5.19
CA SER A 45 -14.60 -3.17 4.19
C SER A 45 -15.35 -3.41 2.88
N ASP A 46 -15.54 -2.34 2.11
CA ASP A 46 -16.09 -2.42 0.75
C ASP A 46 -15.30 -3.43 -0.11
N LEU A 47 -13.97 -3.39 0.01
CA LEU A 47 -13.05 -4.27 -0.71
C LEU A 47 -13.29 -5.76 -0.41
N MET A 48 -13.58 -6.12 0.83
CA MET A 48 -13.89 -7.50 1.23
C MET A 48 -15.33 -7.89 0.87
N ASN A 49 -16.29 -6.99 1.09
CA ASN A 49 -17.71 -7.24 0.84
C ASN A 49 -18.03 -7.37 -0.66
N HIS A 50 -17.25 -6.70 -1.50
CA HIS A 50 -17.41 -6.65 -2.96
C HIS A 50 -16.15 -7.13 -3.70
N LYS A 51 -15.37 -8.03 -3.08
CA LYS A 51 -14.09 -8.56 -3.61
C LYS A 51 -14.18 -9.05 -5.06
N GLU A 52 -15.29 -9.63 -5.47
CA GLU A 52 -15.52 -10.08 -6.84
C GLU A 52 -15.50 -8.93 -7.86
N ASN A 53 -16.03 -7.75 -7.49
CA ASN A 53 -16.03 -6.55 -8.34
C ASN A 53 -14.61 -5.99 -8.55
N TYR A 54 -13.72 -6.24 -7.59
CA TYR A 54 -12.32 -5.83 -7.64
C TYR A 54 -11.40 -6.94 -8.17
N GLY A 55 -11.95 -8.08 -8.61
CA GLY A 55 -11.15 -9.22 -9.09
C GLY A 55 -10.29 -9.88 -8.01
N ILE A 56 -10.62 -9.69 -6.73
CA ILE A 56 -9.86 -10.22 -5.61
C ILE A 56 -10.19 -11.70 -5.41
N ILE A 57 -9.12 -12.49 -5.30
CA ILE A 57 -9.12 -13.92 -4.99
C ILE A 57 -8.52 -14.09 -3.60
N LEU A 58 -9.29 -14.70 -2.70
CA LEU A 58 -8.84 -15.00 -1.34
C LEU A 58 -7.95 -16.25 -1.35
N SER A 59 -6.87 -16.23 -0.58
CA SER A 59 -6.06 -17.43 -0.36
C SER A 59 -6.77 -18.41 0.58
N ASP A 60 -6.54 -19.70 0.38
CA ASP A 60 -7.04 -20.76 1.27
C ASP A 60 -6.48 -20.70 2.71
N LYS A 61 -5.59 -19.75 3.02
CA LYS A 61 -4.98 -19.53 4.34
C LYS A 61 -5.90 -18.65 5.21
N PRO A 62 -6.74 -19.22 6.10
CA PRO A 62 -7.86 -18.48 6.70
C PRO A 62 -7.42 -17.44 7.72
N LYS A 63 -6.25 -17.63 8.34
CA LYS A 63 -5.76 -16.78 9.43
C LYS A 63 -5.21 -15.43 8.96
N LEU A 64 -5.13 -15.18 7.65
CA LEU A 64 -4.50 -13.98 7.09
C LEU A 64 -5.28 -13.41 5.90
N LEU A 65 -6.57 -13.73 5.74
CA LEU A 65 -7.37 -13.38 4.54
C LEU A 65 -7.29 -11.90 4.15
N GLU A 66 -7.28 -10.99 5.12
CA GLU A 66 -7.19 -9.54 4.89
C GLU A 66 -5.89 -9.12 4.19
N VAL A 67 -4.84 -9.95 4.30
CA VAL A 67 -3.50 -9.70 3.76
C VAL A 67 -3.15 -10.67 2.63
N SER A 68 -3.62 -11.92 2.67
CA SER A 68 -3.20 -13.00 1.76
C SER A 68 -3.95 -13.04 0.43
N TRP A 69 -4.75 -12.01 0.12
CA TRP A 69 -5.47 -11.91 -1.14
C TRP A 69 -4.54 -11.56 -2.31
N TYR A 70 -4.97 -11.95 -3.50
CA TYR A 70 -4.33 -11.63 -4.76
C TYR A 70 -5.36 -11.37 -5.87
N THR A 71 -4.90 -10.91 -7.03
CA THR A 71 -5.71 -10.64 -8.22
C THR A 71 -5.06 -11.32 -9.42
N ALA A 72 -5.83 -11.56 -10.49
CA ALA A 72 -5.33 -12.27 -11.67
C ALA A 72 -4.22 -11.49 -12.44
N ASP A 73 -4.19 -10.16 -12.28
CA ASP A 73 -3.17 -9.28 -12.89
C ASP A 73 -1.83 -9.27 -12.13
N GLY A 74 -1.75 -9.94 -10.97
CA GLY A 74 -0.52 -10.16 -10.22
C GLY A 74 -0.36 -9.34 -8.94
N ASN A 75 -1.31 -8.46 -8.59
CA ASN A 75 -1.26 -7.78 -7.29
C ASN A 75 -1.47 -8.81 -6.16
N CYS A 76 -0.46 -8.97 -5.31
CA CYS A 76 -0.38 -9.94 -4.21
C CYS A 76 0.40 -9.34 -3.01
N ASP A 77 0.32 -9.98 -1.84
CA ASP A 77 0.96 -9.51 -0.60
C ASP A 77 2.43 -9.10 -0.76
N LYS A 78 3.23 -9.95 -1.42
CA LYS A 78 4.66 -9.65 -1.67
C LYS A 78 4.81 -8.38 -2.50
N MET A 79 4.08 -8.27 -3.61
CA MET A 79 4.14 -7.10 -4.49
C MET A 79 3.73 -5.82 -3.74
N ARG A 80 2.65 -5.86 -2.95
CA ARG A 80 2.21 -4.72 -2.15
C ARG A 80 3.28 -4.28 -1.16
N LYS A 81 3.94 -5.23 -0.48
CA LYS A 81 5.06 -4.93 0.43
C LYS A 81 6.26 -4.31 -0.29
N ASP A 82 6.63 -4.85 -1.44
CA ASP A 82 7.71 -4.31 -2.27
C ASP A 82 7.40 -2.86 -2.70
N ARG A 83 6.14 -2.57 -3.06
CA ARG A 83 5.69 -1.22 -3.42
C ARG A 83 5.68 -0.25 -2.24
N VAL A 84 5.18 -0.67 -1.06
CA VAL A 84 5.27 0.16 0.16
C VAL A 84 6.73 0.45 0.47
N HIS A 85 7.64 -0.51 0.29
CA HIS A 85 9.07 -0.28 0.51
C HIS A 85 9.62 0.81 -0.42
N LYS A 86 9.24 0.84 -1.71
CA LYS A 86 9.60 1.94 -2.64
C LYS A 86 9.10 3.31 -2.14
N VAL A 87 7.87 3.38 -1.65
CA VAL A 87 7.30 4.61 -1.08
C VAL A 87 8.04 5.04 0.19
N VAL A 88 8.37 4.11 1.08
CA VAL A 88 9.16 4.35 2.29
C VAL A 88 10.55 4.90 1.94
N LEU A 89 11.23 4.33 0.96
CA LEU A 89 12.53 4.84 0.49
C LEU A 89 12.40 6.26 -0.05
N ALA A 90 11.39 6.56 -0.85
CA ALA A 90 11.15 7.91 -1.36
C ALA A 90 10.86 8.93 -0.23
N LEU A 91 10.09 8.54 0.80
CA LEU A 91 9.85 9.38 1.97
C LEU A 91 11.13 9.63 2.77
N HIS A 92 11.97 8.60 2.92
CA HIS A 92 13.26 8.71 3.60
C HIS A 92 14.23 9.62 2.84
N GLU A 93 14.37 9.46 1.53
CA GLU A 93 15.18 10.35 0.67
C GLU A 93 14.76 11.82 0.76
N LEU A 94 13.48 12.05 1.01
CA LEU A 94 12.91 13.38 1.19
C LEU A 94 12.93 13.86 2.65
N GLU A 95 13.42 13.06 3.60
CA GLU A 95 13.39 13.37 5.03
C GLU A 95 11.96 13.64 5.55
N ILE A 96 10.94 12.97 5.01
CA ILE A 96 9.57 13.03 5.50
C ILE A 96 9.38 11.94 6.58
N PRO A 97 9.08 12.30 7.84
CA PRO A 97 8.87 11.32 8.90
C PRO A 97 7.68 10.40 8.64
N ILE A 98 7.82 9.13 9.06
CA ILE A 98 6.78 8.10 8.97
C ILE A 98 6.20 7.83 10.36
N GLY A 99 4.88 7.91 10.50
CA GLY A 99 4.18 7.58 11.75
C GLY A 99 4.06 6.09 11.99
N GLN A 100 3.29 5.41 11.14
CA GLN A 100 3.04 3.97 11.24
C GLN A 100 3.16 3.29 9.88
N THR A 101 3.55 2.03 9.91
CA THR A 101 3.51 1.15 8.74
C THR A 101 3.18 -0.27 9.18
N ASN A 102 2.51 -1.02 8.31
CA ASN A 102 2.25 -2.44 8.48
C ASN A 102 3.37 -3.33 7.89
N LEU A 103 4.49 -2.73 7.48
CA LEU A 103 5.73 -3.45 7.20
C LEU A 103 6.44 -3.81 8.51
N PHE A 104 6.91 -5.05 8.61
CA PHE A 104 7.68 -5.54 9.75
C PHE A 104 9.15 -5.06 9.74
N VAL A 105 9.63 -4.49 8.62
CA VAL A 105 10.98 -3.98 8.46
C VAL A 105 10.92 -2.65 7.71
N VAL A 106 11.22 -1.57 8.41
CA VAL A 106 11.53 -0.26 7.82
C VAL A 106 13.06 -0.16 7.81
N PRO A 107 13.71 0.16 6.68
CA PRO A 107 15.15 0.40 6.69
C PRO A 107 15.47 1.52 7.69
N SER A 108 16.46 1.26 8.56
CA SER A 108 17.00 2.17 9.57
C SER A 108 17.82 3.28 8.96
#